data_AF-A0A2E6JD78-F1
#
_entry.id   AF-A0A2E6JD78-F1
#
_cell.length_a   1.000
_cell.length_b   1.000
_cell.length_c   1.000
_cell.angle_alpha   90.00
_cell.angle_beta   90.00
_cell.angle_gamma   90.00
#
_symmetry.space_group_name_H-M   'P 1'
#
loop_
_entity.id
_entity.type
_entity.pdbx_description
1 polymer ?
#
loop_
_entity_poly.entity_id
_entity_poly.type
_entity_poly.pdbx_seq_one_letter_code
_entity_poly.pdbx_strand_id
1 'polypeptide(L)' 'MKKITAVLQLLLAVMIAVAAMATLFNLVRLVTRPETISVVSAMIGQGLIIICMAALARILGRKAWRALSGESPDTAKPE' A
#
# COMPACT_ATOMS: atom_id res chain seq x y z
N MET A 1 -24.00 -5.78 -0.87
CA MET A 1 -22.74 -6.38 -1.38
C MET A 1 -21.58 -5.37 -1.46
N LYS A 2 -21.77 -4.17 -2.04
CA LYS A 2 -20.71 -3.14 -2.21
C LYS A 2 -20.01 -2.66 -0.92
N LYS A 3 -20.71 -2.67 0.23
CA LYS A 3 -20.14 -2.28 1.53
C LYS A 3 -19.16 -3.33 2.07
N ILE A 4 -19.47 -4.62 1.91
CA ILE A 4 -18.61 -5.73 2.35
C ILE A 4 -17.30 -5.73 1.55
N THR A 5 -17.38 -5.50 0.23
CA THR A 5 -16.20 -5.38 -0.62
C THR A 5 -15.34 -4.16 -0.26
N ALA A 6 -15.96 -3.05 0.15
CA ALA A 6 -15.23 -1.87 0.59
C ALA A 6 -14.49 -2.10 1.93
N VAL A 7 -15.12 -2.80 2.88
CA VAL A 7 -14.47 -3.21 4.14
C VAL A 7 -13.30 -4.15 3.87
N LEU A 8 -13.49 -5.15 3.00
CA LEU A 8 -12.42 -6.07 2.62
C LEU A 8 -11.24 -5.34 1.95
N GLN A 9 -11.54 -4.36 1.10
CA GLN A 9 -10.52 -3.53 0.44
C GLN A 9 -9.78 -2.61 1.41
N LEU A 10 -10.45 -2.12 2.45
CA LEU A 10 -9.83 -1.36 3.54
C LEU A 10 -8.88 -2.27 4.35
N LEU A 11 -9.33 -3.47 4.70
CA LEU A 11 -8.54 -4.45 5.45
C LEU A 11 -7.29 -4.86 4.66
N LEU A 12 -7.42 -5.08 3.35
CA LEU A 12 -6.29 -5.34 2.46
C LEU A 12 -5.32 -4.14 2.40
N ALA A 13 -5.82 -2.91 2.35
CA ALA A 13 -4.98 -1.71 2.36
C ALA A 13 -4.17 -1.60 3.67
N VAL A 14 -4.80 -1.91 4.81
CA VAL A 14 -4.12 -1.95 6.12
C VAL A 14 -3.04 -3.03 6.13
N MET A 15 -3.34 -4.24 5.63
CA MET A 15 -2.34 -5.30 5.52
C MET A 15 -1.14 -4.90 4.66
N ILE A 16 -1.37 -4.26 3.51
CA ILE A 16 -0.30 -3.76 2.64
C ILE A 16 0.54 -2.70 3.36
N ALA A 17 -0.10 -1.80 4.13
CA ALA A 17 0.62 -0.79 4.90
C ALA A 17 1.50 -1.41 6.00
N VAL A 18 1.00 -2.43 6.71
CA VAL A 18 1.77 -3.16 7.71
C VAL A 18 2.93 -3.93 7.06
N ALA A 19 2.70 -4.58 5.92
CA ALA A 19 3.74 -5.26 5.16
C ALA A 19 4.84 -4.29 4.68
N ALA A 20 4.45 -3.09 4.23
CA ALA A 20 5.39 -2.05 3.83
C ALA A 20 6.25 -1.57 5.01
N MET A 21 5.67 -1.40 6.20
CA MET A 21 6.41 -1.07 7.42
C MET A 21 7.37 -2.19 7.85
N ALA A 22 6.93 -3.45 7.80
CA ALA A 22 7.80 -4.58 8.11
C ALA A 22 8.98 -4.67 7.14
N THR A 23 8.73 -4.41 5.85
CA THR A 23 9.76 -4.36 4.80
C THR A 23 10.75 -3.22 5.05
N LEU A 24 10.26 -2.04 5.47
CA LEU A 24 11.11 -0.92 5.84
C LEU A 24 12.01 -1.24 7.05
N PHE A 25 11.45 -1.89 8.07
CA PHE A 25 12.22 -2.33 9.24
C PHE A 25 13.30 -3.35 8.85
N ASN A 26 12.95 -4.29 7.97
CA ASN A 26 13.89 -5.26 7.43
C ASN A 26 15.01 -4.58 6.63
N LEU A 27 14.68 -3.57 5.83
CA LEU A 27 15.63 -2.78 5.07
C LEU A 27 16.61 -2.06 6.01
N VAL A 28 16.14 -1.41 7.08
CA VAL A 28 17.03 -0.76 8.07
C VAL A 28 18.01 -1.76 8.68
N ARG A 29 17.54 -2.97 9.03
CA ARG A 29 18.41 -4.03 9.54
C ARG A 29 19.42 -4.50 8.49
N LEU A 30 19.02 -4.58 7.23
CA LEU A 30 19.90 -4.94 6.13
C LEU A 30 21.03 -3.91 5.93
N VAL A 31 20.71 -2.62 6.02
CA VAL A 31 21.70 -1.53 5.89
C VAL A 31 22.77 -1.57 6.99
N THR A 32 22.40 -2.01 8.20
CA THR A 32 23.34 -2.08 9.33
C THR A 32 24.39 -3.18 9.20
N ARG A 33 24.26 -4.11 8.24
CA ARG A 33 25.29 -5.10 7.90
C ARG A 33 25.56 -5.09 6.39
N PRO A 34 26.34 -4.12 5.89
CA PRO A 34 26.64 -4.02 4.47
C PRO A 34 27.76 -5.01 4.11
N GLU A 35 27.46 -6.29 4.10
CA GLU A 35 28.45 -7.34 3.88
C GLU A 35 28.70 -7.68 2.40
N THR A 36 27.90 -7.20 1.44
CA THR A 36 28.17 -7.36 -0.02
C THR A 36 27.48 -6.30 -0.92
N ILE A 37 27.94 -6.16 -2.20
CA ILE A 37 27.33 -5.33 -3.28
C ILE A 37 25.83 -5.66 -3.49
N SER A 38 25.43 -6.89 -3.21
CA SER A 38 24.02 -7.32 -3.29
C SER A 38 23.10 -6.54 -2.34
N VAL A 39 23.62 -6.05 -1.20
CA VAL A 39 22.86 -5.24 -0.24
C VAL A 39 22.38 -3.94 -0.88
N VAL A 40 23.23 -3.26 -1.64
CA VAL A 40 22.87 -1.98 -2.30
C VAL A 40 21.78 -2.19 -3.35
N SER A 41 21.88 -3.25 -4.16
CA SER A 41 20.84 -3.61 -5.13
C SER A 41 19.52 -3.98 -4.44
N ALA A 42 19.59 -4.73 -3.34
CA ALA A 42 18.43 -5.07 -2.53
C ALA A 42 17.78 -3.84 -1.88
N MET A 43 18.57 -2.83 -1.47
CA MET A 43 18.04 -1.57 -0.94
C MET A 43 17.25 -0.78 -1.98
N ILE A 44 17.78 -0.67 -3.19
CA ILE A 44 17.10 0.04 -4.29
C ILE A 44 15.82 -0.71 -4.68
N GLY A 45 15.89 -2.03 -4.82
CA GLY A 45 14.73 -2.87 -5.14
C GLY A 45 13.64 -2.82 -4.06
N GLN A 46 14.00 -2.97 -2.79
CA GLN A 46 13.05 -2.88 -1.68
C GLN A 46 12.49 -1.48 -1.50
N GLY A 47 13.31 -0.43 -1.67
CA GLY A 47 12.86 0.96 -1.63
C GLY A 47 11.78 1.24 -2.68
N LEU A 48 11.98 0.77 -3.92
CA LEU A 48 10.99 0.90 -4.98
C LEU A 48 9.69 0.14 -4.64
N ILE A 49 9.78 -1.09 -4.12
CA ILE A 49 8.62 -1.89 -3.73
C ILE A 49 7.83 -1.21 -2.60
N ILE A 50 8.51 -0.63 -1.61
CA ILE A 50 7.86 0.10 -0.51
C ILE A 50 7.08 1.31 -1.04
N ILE A 51 7.64 2.07 -1.98
CA ILE A 51 6.95 3.21 -2.61
C ILE A 51 5.70 2.74 -3.38
N CYS A 52 5.82 1.66 -4.17
CA CYS A 52 4.69 1.07 -4.88
C CYS A 52 3.60 0.58 -3.92
N MET A 53 3.95 -0.12 -2.85
CA MET A 53 3.02 -0.57 -1.82
C MET A 53 2.32 0.60 -1.13
N ALA A 54 3.05 1.67 -0.79
CA ALA A 54 2.49 2.85 -0.17
C ALA A 54 1.49 3.57 -1.10
N ALA A 55 1.83 3.69 -2.39
CA ALA A 55 0.93 4.25 -3.40
C ALA A 55 -0.36 3.41 -3.55
N LEU A 56 -0.22 2.08 -3.63
CA LEU A 56 -1.36 1.16 -3.71
C LEU A 56 -2.23 1.22 -2.45
N ALA A 57 -1.64 1.20 -1.26
CA ALA A 57 -2.37 1.33 0.00
C ALA A 57 -3.16 2.65 0.05
N ARG A 58 -2.58 3.76 -0.43
CA ARG A 58 -3.25 5.07 -0.50
C ARG A 58 -4.42 5.07 -1.47
N ILE A 59 -4.26 4.47 -2.65
CA ILE A 59 -5.33 4.39 -3.66
C ILE A 59 -6.46 3.48 -3.17
N LEU A 60 -6.14 2.29 -2.66
CA LEU A 60 -7.12 1.36 -2.13
C LEU A 60 -7.85 1.93 -0.92
N GLY A 61 -7.11 2.54 0.02
CA GLY A 61 -7.67 3.18 1.20
C GLY A 61 -8.61 4.33 0.85
N ARG A 62 -8.24 5.19 -0.10
CA ARG A 62 -9.09 6.31 -0.55
C ARG A 62 -10.33 5.81 -1.29
N LYS A 63 -10.22 4.76 -2.10
CA LYS A 63 -11.35 4.15 -2.81
C LYS A 63 -12.31 3.45 -1.84
N ALA A 64 -11.78 2.72 -0.86
CA ALA A 64 -12.55 2.09 0.20
C ALA A 64 -13.26 3.13 1.08
N TRP A 65 -12.55 4.19 1.48
CA TRP A 65 -13.11 5.28 2.27
C TRP A 65 -14.26 5.99 1.55
N ARG A 66 -14.08 6.35 0.26
CA ARG A 66 -15.16 6.95 -0.56
C ARG A 66 -16.39 6.03 -0.66
N ALA A 67 -16.17 4.74 -0.88
CA ALA A 67 -17.24 3.75 -0.95
C ALA A 67 -17.97 3.55 0.41
N LEU A 68 -17.28 3.79 1.53
CA LEU A 68 -17.84 3.70 2.89
C LEU A 68 -18.53 4.99 3.34
N SER A 69 -18.00 6.16 2.97
CA SER A 69 -18.58 7.49 3.27
C SER A 69 -19.86 7.80 2.48
N GLY A 70 -20.31 6.90 1.61
CA GLY A 70 -21.55 7.08 0.85
C GLY A 70 -21.43 8.03 -0.35
N GLU A 71 -20.20 8.41 -0.72
CA GLU A 71 -19.92 9.13 -1.96
C GLU A 71 -20.01 8.13 -3.13
N SER A 72 -21.25 7.74 -3.45
CA SER A 72 -21.57 7.01 -4.66
C SER A 72 -21.13 7.86 -5.86
N PRO A 73 -20.46 7.30 -6.89
CA PRO A 73 -20.14 8.01 -8.12
C PRO A 73 -21.37 8.26 -9.01
N ASP A 74 -22.54 8.53 -8.41
CA ASP A 74 -23.82 8.71 -9.10
C ASP A 74 -24.07 10.18 -9.50
N THR A 75 -22.99 10.91 -9.80
CA THR A 75 -23.03 12.23 -10.45
C THR A 75 -22.17 12.29 -11.72
N ALA A 76 -21.72 11.15 -12.22
CA ALA A 76 -21.17 11.05 -13.58
C ALA A 76 -22.22 10.43 -14.52
N LYS A 77 -23.36 11.10 -14.67
CA LYS A 77 -24.26 10.88 -15.80
C LYS A 77 -23.94 11.96 -16.84
N PRO A 78 -23.25 11.65 -17.95
CA PRO A 78 -23.34 12.48 -19.13
C PRO A 78 -24.71 12.19 -19.77
N GLU A 79 -25.55 13.21 -19.78
CA GLU A 79 -26.66 13.37 -20.71
C GLU A 79 -26.15 13.66 -22.13
#